data_AF-A0A0Q5DWG2-F1
#
_entry.id   AF-A0A0Q5DWG2-F1
#
_cell.length_a   1.000
_cell.length_b   1.000
_cell.length_c   1.000
_cell.angle_alpha   90.00
_cell.angle_beta   90.00
_cell.angle_gamma   90.00
#
_symmetry.space_group_name_H-M   'P 1'
#
loop_
_entity.id
_entity.type
_entity.pdbx_description
1 polymer ?
#
loop_
_entity_poly.entity_id
_entity_poly.type
_entity_poly.pdbx_seq_one_letter_code
_entity_poly.pdbx_strand_id
1 'polypeptide(L)'
;MPLNELLIALDNLIQALNKDGKPSAEFFADRAAELRQPNLGATGHHESLKRLSTCMAMAQYGDFSLEQEALLGKVVDLAHECLTTP
;
A
#
# COMPACT_ATOMS: atom_id res chain seq x y z
N MET A 1 -13.51 -9.13 0.88
CA MET A 1 -13.57 -7.81 0.20
C MET A 1 -12.40 -6.86 0.48
N PRO A 2 -11.49 -7.04 1.47
CA PRO A 2 -10.52 -5.98 1.81
C PRO A 2 -9.45 -5.74 0.73
N LEU A 3 -9.15 -6.74 -0.13
CA LEU A 3 -8.13 -6.59 -1.17
C LEU A 3 -8.49 -5.54 -2.24
N ASN A 4 -9.75 -5.47 -2.68
CA ASN A 4 -10.16 -4.46 -3.66
C ASN A 4 -10.09 -3.05 -3.07
N GLU A 5 -10.49 -2.90 -1.81
CA GLU A 5 -10.40 -1.63 -1.09
C GLU A 5 -8.95 -1.21 -0.88
N LEU A 6 -8.06 -2.16 -0.57
CA LEU A 6 -6.62 -1.94 -0.48
C LEU A 6 -6.05 -1.47 -1.81
N LEU A 7 -6.42 -2.09 -2.92
CA LEU A 7 -5.95 -1.69 -4.26
C LEU A 7 -6.41 -0.26 -4.61
N ILE A 8 -7.65 0.11 -4.29
CA ILE A 8 -8.15 1.48 -4.48
C ILE A 8 -7.39 2.47 -3.59
N ALA A 9 -7.13 2.11 -2.32
CA ALA A 9 -6.37 2.95 -1.40
C ALA A 9 -4.92 3.15 -1.89
N LEU A 10 -4.29 2.09 -2.41
CA LEU A 10 -2.97 2.15 -3.04
C LEU A 10 -2.97 3.09 -4.25
N ASP A 11 -3.94 2.97 -5.16
CA ASP A 11 -4.02 3.85 -6.34
C ASP A 11 -4.14 5.33 -5.95
N ASN A 12 -4.96 5.64 -4.95
CA ASN A 12 -5.10 7.00 -4.43
C ASN A 12 -3.80 7.52 -3.81
N LEU A 13 -3.12 6.70 -3.00
CA LEU A 13 -1.84 7.07 -2.40
C LEU A 13 -0.77 7.28 -3.48
N ILE A 14 -0.65 6.36 -4.44
CA ILE A 14 0.30 6.45 -5.56
C ILE A 14 0.06 7.73 -6.35
N GLN A 15 -1.19 8.07 -6.65
CA GLN A 15 -1.54 9.30 -7.36
C GLN A 15 -1.13 10.55 -6.57
N ALA A 16 -1.42 10.58 -5.26
CA ALA A 16 -1.07 11.70 -4.40
C ALA A 16 0.45 11.89 -4.28
N LEU A 17 1.21 10.79 -4.18
CA LEU A 17 2.67 10.81 -4.11
C LEU A 17 3.31 11.22 -5.44
N ASN A 18 2.82 10.70 -6.56
CA ASN A 18 3.32 11.07 -7.89
C ASN A 18 3.07 12.54 -8.22
N LYS A 19 1.92 13.09 -7.80
CA LYS A 19 1.61 14.51 -7.98
C LYS A 19 2.65 15.43 -7.35
N ASP A 20 3.19 15.02 -6.21
CA ASP A 20 4.21 15.76 -5.45
C ASP A 20 5.65 15.27 -5.75
N GLY A 21 5.83 14.40 -6.75
CA GLY A 21 7.13 13.88 -7.16
C GLY A 21 7.83 13.02 -6.10
N LYS A 22 7.07 12.38 -5.21
CA LYS A 22 7.63 11.58 -4.11
C LYS A 22 8.13 10.22 -4.64
N PRO A 23 9.41 9.86 -4.42
CA PRO A 23 9.98 8.61 -4.93
C PRO A 23 9.37 7.36 -4.28
N SER A 24 8.78 7.50 -3.09
CA SER A 24 8.07 6.42 -2.40
C SER A 24 6.89 5.86 -3.19
N ALA A 25 6.37 6.59 -4.19
CA ALA A 25 5.29 6.11 -5.06
C ALA A 25 5.63 4.78 -5.75
N GLU A 26 6.88 4.57 -6.15
CA GLU A 26 7.35 3.35 -6.81
C GLU A 26 7.17 2.12 -5.91
N PHE A 27 7.54 2.24 -4.62
CA PHE A 27 7.33 1.17 -3.64
C PHE A 27 5.87 0.72 -3.58
N PHE A 28 4.92 1.65 -3.57
CA PHE A 28 3.50 1.31 -3.51
C PHE A 28 2.99 0.74 -4.82
N ALA A 29 3.46 1.26 -5.96
CA ALA A 29 3.13 0.75 -7.29
C ALA A 29 3.56 -0.71 -7.47
N ASP A 30 4.77 -1.06 -7.04
CA ASP A 30 5.29 -2.43 -7.08
C ASP A 30 4.40 -3.39 -6.29
N ARG A 31 4.04 -3.03 -5.05
CA ARG A 31 3.16 -3.87 -4.21
C ARG A 31 1.76 -3.99 -4.81
N ALA A 32 1.22 -2.92 -5.38
CA ALA A 32 -0.07 -2.96 -6.06
C ALA A 32 -0.02 -3.88 -7.29
N ALA A 33 1.08 -3.88 -8.05
CA ALA A 33 1.28 -4.78 -9.17
C ALA A 33 1.38 -6.24 -8.71
N GLU A 34 2.15 -6.53 -7.66
CA GLU A 34 2.27 -7.86 -7.06
C GLU A 34 0.91 -8.41 -6.61
N LEU A 35 0.11 -7.60 -5.91
CA LEU A 35 -1.24 -7.99 -5.45
C LEU A 35 -2.24 -8.22 -6.61
N ARG A 36 -2.02 -7.58 -7.76
CA ARG A 36 -2.84 -7.80 -8.96
C ARG A 36 -2.43 -9.02 -9.77
N GLN A 37 -1.25 -9.59 -9.52
CA GLN A 37 -0.79 -10.77 -10.24
C GLN A 37 -1.51 -12.03 -9.71
N PRO A 38 -2.37 -12.68 -10.52
CA PRO A 38 -3.11 -13.84 -10.06
C PRO A 38 -2.22 -15.07 -9.82
N ASN A 39 -1.01 -15.08 -10.42
CA ASN A 39 -0.10 -16.22 -10.40
C ASN A 39 1.07 -16.05 -9.41
N LEU A 40 1.14 -14.96 -8.65
CA LEU A 40 2.23 -14.72 -7.68
C LEU A 40 2.21 -15.74 -6.53
N GLY A 41 1.08 -16.45 -6.37
CA GLY A 41 0.85 -17.42 -5.31
C GLY A 41 0.60 -16.76 -3.96
N ALA A 42 0.01 -17.53 -3.03
CA ALA A 42 -0.36 -17.04 -1.71
C ALA A 42 0.82 -16.42 -0.94
N THR A 43 2.03 -16.97 -1.11
CA THR A 43 3.25 -16.47 -0.45
C THR A 43 3.62 -15.07 -0.91
N GLY A 44 3.54 -14.78 -2.21
CA GLY A 44 3.88 -13.46 -2.75
C GLY A 44 2.88 -12.40 -2.31
N HIS A 45 1.58 -12.70 -2.39
CA HIS A 45 0.54 -11.79 -1.88
C HIS A 45 0.70 -11.53 -0.38
N HIS A 46 0.97 -12.56 0.41
CA HIS A 46 1.19 -12.43 1.84
C HIS A 46 2.39 -11.53 2.17
N GLU A 47 3.50 -11.65 1.42
CA GLU A 47 4.67 -10.80 1.62
C GLU A 47 4.39 -9.33 1.28
N SER A 48 3.71 -9.06 0.15
CA SER A 48 3.32 -7.71 -0.23
C SER A 48 2.40 -7.07 0.82
N LEU A 49 1.41 -7.82 1.32
CA LEU A 49 0.53 -7.37 2.40
C LEU A 49 1.30 -7.08 3.69
N LYS A 50 2.23 -7.95 4.09
CA LYS A 50 3.05 -7.76 5.29
C LYS A 50 3.89 -6.48 5.21
N ARG A 51 4.52 -6.22 4.07
CA ARG A 51 5.29 -4.99 3.82
C ARG A 51 4.39 -3.76 3.92
N LEU A 52 3.21 -3.79 3.30
CA LEU A 52 2.25 -2.69 3.37
C LEU A 52 1.73 -2.45 4.80
N SER A 53 1.45 -3.50 5.56
CA SER A 53 0.93 -3.39 6.95
C SER A 53 1.93 -2.83 7.96
N THR A 54 3.20 -2.63 7.59
CA THR A 54 4.27 -2.16 8.50
C THR A 54 4.98 -0.90 8.01
N CYS A 55 4.56 -0.34 6.87
CA CYS A 55 5.27 0.76 6.22
C CYS A 55 4.90 2.17 6.70
N MET A 56 4.20 2.30 7.84
CA MET A 56 3.74 3.60 8.34
C MET A 56 4.90 4.59 8.58
N ALA A 57 6.06 4.08 9.00
CA ALA A 57 7.26 4.90 9.20
C ALA A 57 7.77 5.57 7.91
N MET A 58 7.39 5.09 6.71
CA MET A 58 7.77 5.72 5.45
C MET A 58 7.24 7.15 5.31
N ALA A 59 6.12 7.50 5.98
CA ALA A 59 5.61 8.87 6.01
C ALA A 59 6.65 9.86 6.57
N GLN A 60 7.35 9.47 7.63
CA GLN A 60 8.29 10.34 8.35
C GLN A 60 9.55 10.62 7.52
N TYR A 61 10.05 9.62 6.81
CA TYR A 61 11.26 9.75 5.98
C TYR A 61 10.96 10.21 4.55
N GLY A 62 9.72 10.01 4.09
CA GLY A 62 9.25 10.36 2.75
C GLY A 62 8.74 11.80 2.63
N ASP A 63 8.73 12.57 3.72
CA ASP A 63 8.21 13.95 3.75
C ASP A 63 6.74 14.01 3.29
N PHE A 64 5.89 13.15 3.85
CA PHE A 64 4.49 13.05 3.42
C PHE A 64 3.69 14.25 3.94
N SER A 65 2.78 14.76 3.12
CA SER A 65 1.77 15.70 3.60
C SER A 65 0.75 14.99 4.50
N LEU A 66 0.00 15.74 5.30
CA LEU A 66 -1.06 15.19 6.15
C LEU A 66 -2.08 14.34 5.35
N GLU A 67 -2.36 14.73 4.10
CA GLU A 67 -3.23 13.97 3.21
C GLU A 67 -2.60 12.63 2.81
N GLN A 68 -1.31 12.63 2.44
CA GLN A 68 -0.57 11.42 2.08
C GLN A 68 -0.41 10.48 3.28
N GLU A 69 -0.20 11.02 4.48
CA GLU A 69 -0.15 10.23 5.71
C GLU A 69 -1.49 9.55 6.02
N ALA A 70 -2.62 10.25 5.85
CA ALA A 70 -3.94 9.67 6.03
C ALA A 70 -4.22 8.56 5.01
N LEU A 71 -3.83 8.75 3.75
CA LEU A 71 -3.93 7.73 2.70
C LEU A 71 -3.05 6.51 3.03
N LEU A 72 -1.83 6.72 3.52
CA LEU A 72 -0.94 5.64 3.94
C LEU A 72 -1.48 4.89 5.16
N GLY A 73 -2.05 5.58 6.14
CA GLY A 73 -2.73 4.95 7.27
C GLY A 73 -3.83 3.99 6.81
N LYS A 74 -4.68 4.44 5.87
CA LYS A 74 -5.73 3.59 5.28
C LYS A 74 -5.15 2.35 4.57
N VAL A 75 -4.05 2.50 3.85
CA VAL A 75 -3.35 1.38 3.20
C VAL A 75 -2.83 0.38 4.24
N VAL A 76 -2.21 0.86 5.32
CA VAL A 76 -1.69 0.03 6.41
C VAL A 76 -2.82 -0.76 7.08
N ASP A 77 -3.92 -0.10 7.41
CA ASP A 77 -5.07 -0.72 8.07
C ASP A 77 -5.70 -1.80 7.18
N LEU A 78 -6.00 -1.49 5.93
CA LEU A 78 -6.58 -2.45 4.97
C LEU A 78 -5.65 -3.63 4.67
N ALA A 79 -4.33 -3.40 4.65
CA ALA A 79 -3.36 -4.47 4.52
C ALA A 79 -3.35 -5.40 5.73
N HIS A 80 -3.50 -4.85 6.94
CA HIS A 80 -3.62 -5.63 8.18
C HIS A 80 -4.92 -6.45 8.21
N GLU A 81 -6.03 -5.87 7.77
CA GLU A 81 -7.30 -6.59 7.60
C GLU A 81 -7.16 -7.75 6.62
N CYS A 82 -6.52 -7.54 5.46
CA CYS A 82 -6.26 -8.60 4.48
C CYS A 82 -5.46 -9.78 5.07
N LEU A 83 -4.53 -9.51 5.99
CA LEU A 83 -3.71 -10.55 6.65
C LEU A 83 -4.46 -11.33 7.75
N THR A 84 -5.51 -10.75 8.30
CA THR A 84 -6.28 -11.32 9.42
C THR A 84 -7.59 -11.98 8.98
N THR A 85 -8.03 -11.75 7.75
CA THR A 85 -9.11 -12.53 7.12
C THR A 85 -8.67 -14.00 6.89
N PRO A 86 -9.43 -14.99 7.42
CA PRO A 86 -9.13 -16.42 7.25
C PRO A 86 -9.39 -16.95 5.83
#